data_AF-A0A497Q8V4-F1
#
_entry.id   AF-A0A497Q8V4-F1
#
_cell.length_a   1.000
_cell.length_b   1.000
_cell.length_c   1.000
_cell.angle_alpha   90.00
_cell.angle_beta   90.00
_cell.angle_gamma   90.00
#
_symmetry.space_group_name_H-M   'P 1'
#
loop_
_entity.id
_entity.type
_entity.pdbx_description
1 polymer ?
#
loop_
_entity_poly.entity_id
_entity_poly.type
_entity_poly.pdbx_seq_one_letter_code
_entity_poly.pdbx_strand_id
1 'polypeptide(L)'
;LIKKVDNIEEAILYCKELEEKRETLDYEIDGTVLKVNSISKQKELGETIKHPRWAIAYKFAAKQATTRLQDIAIQVGRTGTLTPVAILEPVQVGGVTVSRATLHNFDELKRKDIRVGDMVLVERSGDVIPQVVKSIKEKRTGNERVKRIPKKCPVCGSDIIPTEGEVAVRCQNRMCPARLKWRIKYFASRDAMDIDHLGESTIDKLIEKGYVDNIADLYNLTKEKILTLEGFKEKSAQNLIDSIKKSKNQSLSRLIYGLGIRHVGKYAAQILASKYNSIDELSKASVEELKKIHGLGDKTAEAIGTFFATEENIELIKKLKDIGVKTEETLKVEDMPLKGKKFIFTGGLQSMSRPDASELVKQKGGIVSSSISKDVDYVVVGDKPGSKFDKAKKLGLTILDEEKFKKLIT
;
A
#
# COMPACT_ATOMS: atom_id res chain seq x y z
N LEU A 1 -22.54 3.25 -22.43
CA LEU A 1 -23.70 2.87 -21.59
C LEU A 1 -23.89 3.93 -20.50
N ILE A 2 -24.84 4.87 -20.66
CA ILE A 2 -25.19 5.90 -19.67
C ILE A 2 -26.69 6.14 -19.74
N LYS A 3 -27.39 6.17 -18.59
CA LYS A 3 -28.82 6.47 -18.49
C LYS A 3 -29.06 7.47 -17.36
N LYS A 4 -29.82 8.54 -17.64
CA LYS A 4 -30.37 9.41 -16.60
C LYS A 4 -31.63 8.72 -16.06
N VAL A 5 -31.72 8.64 -14.74
CA VAL A 5 -32.83 8.03 -14.00
C VAL A 5 -33.35 9.05 -13.00
N ASP A 6 -34.64 9.00 -12.70
CA ASP A 6 -35.30 10.03 -11.88
C ASP A 6 -35.43 9.63 -10.40
N ASN A 7 -35.29 8.33 -10.09
CA ASN A 7 -35.38 7.77 -8.73
C ASN A 7 -34.42 6.57 -8.53
N ILE A 8 -34.38 6.04 -7.30
CA ILE A 8 -33.46 4.96 -6.93
C ILE A 8 -33.91 3.61 -7.49
N GLU A 9 -35.21 3.40 -7.67
CA GLU A 9 -35.79 2.17 -8.23
C GLU A 9 -35.36 1.99 -9.69
N GLU A 10 -35.43 3.05 -10.48
CA GLU A 10 -34.94 3.08 -11.87
C GLU A 10 -33.42 2.87 -11.95
N ALA A 11 -32.67 3.45 -11.00
CA ALA A 11 -31.23 3.23 -10.92
C ALA A 11 -30.89 1.75 -10.67
N ILE A 12 -31.60 1.10 -9.75
CA ILE A 12 -31.44 -0.32 -9.45
C ILE A 12 -31.82 -1.18 -10.67
N LEU A 13 -32.92 -0.86 -11.35
CA LEU A 13 -33.33 -1.57 -12.56
C LEU A 13 -32.28 -1.47 -13.67
N TYR A 14 -31.74 -0.26 -13.90
CA TYR A 14 -30.67 -0.06 -14.87
C TYR A 14 -29.40 -0.86 -14.53
N CYS A 15 -29.04 -0.96 -13.24
CA CYS A 15 -27.93 -1.81 -12.82
C CYS A 15 -28.16 -3.29 -13.17
N LYS A 16 -29.37 -3.83 -12.94
CA LYS A 16 -29.71 -5.22 -13.27
C LYS A 16 -29.70 -5.48 -14.77
N GLU A 17 -30.29 -4.59 -15.56
CA GLU A 17 -30.27 -4.68 -17.03
C GLU A 17 -28.83 -4.68 -17.58
N LEU A 18 -27.93 -3.89 -16.96
CA LEU A 18 -26.54 -3.82 -17.36
C LEU A 18 -25.74 -5.05 -16.94
N GLU A 19 -26.08 -5.65 -15.80
CA GLU A 19 -25.51 -6.90 -15.32
C GLU A 19 -25.82 -8.06 -16.27
N GLU A 20 -27.05 -8.17 -16.76
CA GLU A 20 -27.45 -9.18 -17.75
C GLU A 20 -26.73 -9.01 -19.09
N LYS A 21 -26.50 -7.76 -19.51
CA LYS A 21 -25.79 -7.44 -20.75
C LYS A 21 -24.28 -7.54 -20.63
N ARG A 22 -23.73 -7.80 -19.44
CA ARG A 22 -22.28 -7.82 -19.16
C ARG A 22 -21.51 -8.67 -20.16
N GLU A 23 -21.99 -9.86 -20.49
CA GLU A 23 -21.28 -10.81 -21.39
C GLU A 23 -21.42 -10.44 -22.88
N THR A 24 -22.33 -9.54 -23.23
CA THR A 24 -22.55 -9.10 -24.62
C THR A 24 -21.67 -7.91 -25.02
N LEU A 25 -20.96 -7.32 -24.06
CA LEU A 25 -20.11 -6.17 -24.31
C LEU A 25 -18.73 -6.63 -24.75
N ASP A 26 -18.14 -5.90 -25.70
CA ASP A 26 -16.77 -6.13 -26.18
C ASP A 26 -15.69 -5.77 -25.14
N TYR A 27 -16.10 -5.46 -23.90
CA TYR A 27 -15.23 -5.06 -22.80
C TYR A 27 -15.84 -5.50 -21.46
N GLU A 28 -14.97 -5.75 -20.49
CA GLU A 28 -15.40 -6.12 -19.15
C GLU A 28 -15.94 -4.90 -18.38
N ILE A 29 -17.03 -5.12 -17.66
CA ILE A 29 -17.56 -4.19 -16.65
C ILE A 29 -17.77 -4.96 -15.34
N ASP A 30 -17.54 -4.27 -14.22
CA ASP A 30 -17.59 -4.84 -12.86
C ASP A 30 -18.74 -4.25 -12.02
N GLY A 31 -19.55 -3.42 -12.64
CA GLY A 31 -20.66 -2.71 -12.02
C GLY A 31 -21.07 -1.45 -12.77
N THR A 32 -21.90 -0.64 -12.10
CA THR A 32 -22.39 0.65 -12.57
C THR A 32 -22.02 1.73 -11.57
N VAL A 33 -21.63 2.92 -12.03
CA VAL A 33 -21.40 4.06 -11.14
C VAL A 33 -22.63 4.95 -11.12
N LEU A 34 -23.31 5.01 -9.97
CA LEU A 34 -24.43 5.92 -9.73
C LEU A 34 -23.88 7.28 -9.30
N LYS A 35 -24.34 8.36 -9.94
CA LYS A 35 -23.86 9.73 -9.70
C LYS A 35 -25.05 10.68 -9.58
N VAL A 36 -24.99 11.58 -8.60
CA VAL A 36 -25.92 12.73 -8.55
C VAL A 36 -25.69 13.57 -9.80
N ASN A 37 -26.71 13.73 -10.65
CA ASN A 37 -26.55 14.40 -11.95
C ASN A 37 -26.31 15.92 -11.82
N SER A 38 -26.83 16.56 -10.77
CA SER A 38 -26.66 18.01 -10.57
C SER A 38 -25.27 18.37 -10.05
N ILE A 39 -24.54 19.17 -10.83
CA ILE A 39 -23.20 19.67 -10.47
C ILE A 39 -23.22 20.55 -9.22
N SER A 40 -24.28 21.34 -8.99
CA SER A 40 -24.38 22.17 -7.78
C SER A 40 -24.46 21.29 -6.53
N LYS A 41 -25.30 20.24 -6.56
CA LYS A 41 -25.42 19.28 -5.46
C LYS A 41 -24.14 18.47 -5.24
N GLN A 42 -23.40 18.13 -6.30
CA GLN A 42 -22.09 17.47 -6.14
C GLN A 42 -21.10 18.35 -5.35
N LYS A 43 -21.09 19.66 -5.58
CA LYS A 43 -20.22 20.60 -4.85
C LYS A 43 -20.61 20.70 -3.38
N GLU A 44 -21.91 20.73 -3.09
CA GLU A 44 -22.45 20.77 -1.74
C GLU A 44 -22.11 19.48 -0.96
N LEU A 45 -22.25 18.33 -1.60
CA LEU A 45 -21.96 17.02 -1.00
C LEU A 45 -20.46 16.79 -0.73
N GLY A 46 -19.58 17.37 -1.55
CA GLY A 46 -18.12 17.30 -1.35
C GLY A 46 -17.51 15.89 -1.48
N GLU A 47 -16.34 15.70 -0.87
CA GLU A 47 -15.56 14.46 -0.93
C GLU A 47 -14.84 14.16 0.40
N THR A 48 -14.51 12.89 0.61
CA THR A 48 -13.63 12.44 1.69
C THR A 48 -12.17 12.41 1.20
N ILE A 49 -11.22 12.04 2.07
CA ILE A 49 -9.80 11.88 1.69
C ILE A 49 -9.61 10.92 0.50
N LYS A 50 -10.52 9.95 0.31
CA LYS A 50 -10.37 8.89 -0.71
C LYS A 50 -11.47 8.84 -1.77
N HIS A 51 -12.69 9.29 -1.46
CA HIS A 51 -13.87 9.07 -2.31
C HIS A 51 -14.86 10.24 -2.31
N PRO A 52 -15.51 10.57 -3.45
CA PRO A 52 -16.59 11.56 -3.52
C PRO A 52 -17.85 11.09 -2.79
N ARG A 53 -18.62 12.02 -2.20
CA ARG A 53 -19.88 11.69 -1.50
C ARG A 53 -21.10 11.58 -2.41
N TRP A 54 -21.00 12.08 -3.63
CA TRP A 54 -22.09 12.18 -4.61
C TRP A 54 -22.07 11.07 -5.66
N ALA A 55 -21.18 10.08 -5.52
CA ALA A 55 -21.09 8.94 -6.42
C ALA A 55 -20.81 7.65 -5.64
N ILE A 56 -21.38 6.54 -6.11
CA ILE A 56 -21.15 5.20 -5.56
C ILE A 56 -21.02 4.19 -6.69
N ALA A 57 -20.12 3.23 -6.53
CA ALA A 57 -20.00 2.09 -7.44
C ALA A 57 -20.94 0.97 -6.95
N TYR A 58 -21.98 0.69 -7.72
CA TYR A 58 -22.83 -0.49 -7.58
C TYR A 58 -22.13 -1.66 -8.29
N LYS A 59 -21.52 -2.57 -7.52
CA LYS A 59 -20.82 -3.74 -8.08
C LYS A 59 -21.83 -4.84 -8.44
N PHE A 60 -21.62 -5.49 -9.57
CA PHE A 60 -22.39 -6.68 -9.95
C PHE A 60 -22.08 -7.87 -9.03
N ALA A 61 -22.92 -8.90 -9.08
CA ALA A 61 -22.63 -10.17 -8.47
C ALA A 61 -21.27 -10.68 -8.96
N ALA A 62 -20.43 -11.08 -8.01
CA ALA A 62 -19.13 -11.63 -8.34
C ALA A 62 -19.32 -12.87 -9.22
N LYS A 63 -18.55 -12.97 -10.30
CA LYS A 63 -18.53 -14.22 -11.09
C LYS A 63 -18.02 -15.33 -10.19
N GLN A 64 -18.73 -16.45 -10.20
CA GLN A 64 -18.40 -17.63 -9.40
C GLN A 64 -18.11 -18.81 -10.31
N ALA A 65 -17.17 -19.64 -9.90
CA ALA A 65 -16.95 -20.94 -10.52
C ALA A 65 -16.71 -22.00 -9.45
N THR A 66 -16.98 -23.25 -9.81
CA THR A 66 -16.68 -24.38 -8.95
C THR A 66 -15.39 -25.04 -9.41
N THR A 67 -14.48 -25.34 -8.48
CA THR A 67 -13.24 -26.05 -8.78
C THR A 67 -12.82 -26.95 -7.61
N ARG A 68 -11.82 -27.81 -7.81
CA ARG A 68 -11.27 -28.67 -6.76
C ARG A 68 -10.24 -27.92 -5.93
N LEU A 69 -10.35 -28.03 -4.61
CA LEU A 69 -9.34 -27.58 -3.65
C LEU A 69 -8.25 -28.65 -3.51
N GLN A 70 -7.09 -28.41 -4.13
CA GLN A 70 -5.98 -29.36 -4.15
C GLN A 70 -5.20 -29.39 -2.83
N ASP A 71 -4.92 -28.22 -2.26
CA ASP A 71 -4.27 -28.08 -0.95
C ASP A 71 -4.60 -26.71 -0.32
N ILE A 72 -4.25 -26.55 0.95
CA ILE A 72 -4.27 -25.26 1.65
C ILE A 72 -2.84 -24.95 2.09
N ALA A 73 -2.23 -23.95 1.45
CA ALA A 73 -0.94 -23.42 1.85
C ALA A 73 -1.12 -22.40 2.99
N ILE A 74 -0.13 -22.31 3.89
CA ILE A 74 -0.14 -21.31 4.96
C ILE A 74 0.89 -20.23 4.64
N GLN A 75 0.42 -19.01 4.43
CA GLN A 75 1.27 -17.85 4.17
C GLN A 75 1.50 -17.07 5.46
N VAL A 76 2.75 -16.68 5.73
CA VAL A 76 3.09 -15.80 6.85
C VAL A 76 3.16 -14.36 6.35
N GLY A 77 2.23 -13.52 6.82
CA GLY A 77 2.15 -12.11 6.47
C GLY A 77 3.16 -11.23 7.21
N ARG A 78 3.17 -9.94 6.88
CA ARG A 78 4.06 -8.91 7.45
C ARG A 78 4.11 -8.89 8.98
N THR A 79 2.95 -8.99 9.62
CA THR A 79 2.81 -8.95 11.07
C THR A 79 2.99 -10.34 11.72
N GLY A 80 3.46 -11.33 10.95
CA GLY A 80 3.53 -12.71 11.37
C GLY A 80 2.20 -13.45 11.27
N THR A 81 1.11 -12.83 10.79
CA THR A 81 -0.21 -13.50 10.65
C THR A 81 -0.12 -14.70 9.72
N LEU A 82 -0.59 -15.86 10.17
CA LEU A 82 -0.73 -17.07 9.36
C LEU A 82 -2.08 -17.03 8.64
N THR A 83 -2.03 -16.87 7.32
CA THR A 83 -3.22 -16.82 6.46
C THR A 83 -3.31 -18.13 5.66
N PRO A 84 -4.41 -18.88 5.78
CA PRO A 84 -4.67 -20.01 4.90
C PRO A 84 -5.02 -19.53 3.49
N VAL A 85 -4.39 -20.13 2.48
CA VAL A 85 -4.58 -19.83 1.06
C VAL A 85 -4.91 -21.13 0.34
N ALA A 86 -6.04 -21.15 -0.35
CA ALA A 86 -6.47 -22.27 -1.17
C ALA A 86 -5.56 -22.40 -2.40
N ILE A 87 -5.07 -23.60 -2.66
CA ILE A 87 -4.45 -24.01 -3.91
C ILE A 87 -5.51 -24.78 -4.70
N LEU A 88 -5.92 -24.20 -5.82
CA LEU A 88 -7.07 -24.65 -6.59
C LEU A 88 -6.60 -25.29 -7.89
N GLU A 89 -7.36 -26.27 -8.35
CA GLU A 89 -7.32 -26.67 -9.75
C GLU A 89 -7.68 -25.44 -10.62
N PRO A 90 -6.86 -25.08 -11.62
CA PRO A 90 -7.05 -23.85 -12.39
C PRO A 90 -8.46 -23.75 -12.98
N VAL A 91 -9.15 -22.64 -12.70
CA VAL A 91 -10.53 -22.42 -13.14
C VAL A 91 -10.72 -20.98 -13.65
N GLN A 92 -11.53 -20.81 -14.70
CA GLN A 92 -11.87 -19.49 -15.23
C GLN A 92 -12.93 -18.82 -14.34
N VAL A 93 -12.63 -17.63 -13.80
CA VAL A 93 -13.55 -16.83 -12.97
C VAL A 93 -13.50 -15.39 -13.44
N GLY A 94 -14.46 -14.98 -14.26
CA GLY A 94 -14.50 -13.62 -14.82
C GLY A 94 -13.26 -13.27 -15.63
N GLY A 95 -13.08 -14.00 -16.73
CA GLY A 95 -12.05 -13.72 -17.74
C GLY A 95 -10.62 -14.10 -17.34
N VAL A 96 -10.36 -14.45 -16.07
CA VAL A 96 -9.04 -14.83 -15.58
C VAL A 96 -9.01 -16.25 -15.03
N THR A 97 -7.87 -16.91 -15.21
CA THR A 97 -7.59 -18.20 -14.57
C THR A 97 -7.19 -17.98 -13.11
N VAL A 98 -7.97 -18.56 -12.20
CA VAL A 98 -7.72 -18.56 -10.76
C VAL A 98 -7.16 -19.91 -10.35
N SER A 99 -5.97 -19.91 -9.77
CA SER A 99 -5.33 -21.10 -9.16
C SER A 99 -5.10 -20.93 -7.65
N ARG A 100 -5.32 -19.72 -7.11
CA ARG A 100 -5.18 -19.42 -5.68
C ARG A 100 -6.31 -18.52 -5.22
N ALA A 101 -6.82 -18.77 -4.02
CA ALA A 101 -7.86 -17.95 -3.41
C ALA A 101 -7.66 -17.81 -1.91
N THR A 102 -8.07 -16.68 -1.34
CA THR A 102 -8.00 -16.48 0.12
C THR A 102 -9.05 -17.31 0.86
N LEU A 103 -8.67 -17.84 2.02
CA LEU A 103 -9.58 -18.45 3.00
C LEU A 103 -9.74 -17.54 4.25
N HIS A 104 -9.21 -16.31 4.19
CA HIS A 104 -9.21 -15.28 5.23
C HIS A 104 -8.42 -15.61 6.49
N ASN A 105 -8.90 -16.56 7.28
CA ASN A 105 -8.31 -16.97 8.54
C ASN A 105 -8.78 -18.40 8.91
N PHE A 106 -8.20 -18.97 9.97
CA PHE A 106 -8.53 -20.35 10.38
C PHE A 106 -9.96 -20.49 10.94
N ASP A 107 -10.52 -19.42 11.51
CA ASP A 107 -11.90 -19.43 12.01
C ASP A 107 -12.90 -19.49 10.85
N GLU A 108 -12.69 -18.71 9.79
CA GLU A 108 -13.48 -18.76 8.56
C GLU A 108 -13.35 -20.12 7.87
N LEU A 109 -12.13 -20.68 7.82
CA LEU A 109 -11.88 -22.01 7.30
C LEU A 109 -12.71 -23.07 8.05
N LYS A 110 -12.72 -22.99 9.39
CA LYS A 110 -13.48 -23.90 10.27
C LYS A 110 -14.98 -23.67 10.13
N ARG A 111 -15.44 -22.41 10.14
CA ARG A 111 -16.86 -22.02 10.04
C ARG A 111 -17.46 -22.49 8.72
N LYS A 112 -16.73 -22.35 7.62
CA LYS A 112 -17.14 -22.84 6.29
C LYS A 112 -16.94 -24.34 6.11
N ASP A 113 -16.29 -25.02 7.06
CA ASP A 113 -15.95 -26.45 7.02
C ASP A 113 -15.25 -26.82 5.70
N ILE A 114 -14.29 -26.02 5.25
CA ILE A 114 -13.56 -26.27 3.99
C ILE A 114 -12.40 -27.24 4.26
N ARG A 115 -12.29 -28.28 3.44
CA ARG A 115 -11.32 -29.37 3.59
C ARG A 115 -10.53 -29.58 2.30
N VAL A 116 -9.27 -29.96 2.44
CA VAL A 116 -8.44 -30.33 1.29
C VAL A 116 -9.08 -31.51 0.56
N GLY A 117 -9.30 -31.37 -0.74
CA GLY A 117 -10.03 -32.32 -1.59
C GLY A 117 -11.45 -31.89 -1.96
N ASP A 118 -12.04 -30.92 -1.23
CA ASP A 118 -13.40 -30.44 -1.49
C ASP A 118 -13.54 -29.86 -2.91
N MET A 119 -14.72 -30.03 -3.49
CA MET A 119 -15.20 -29.12 -4.53
C MET A 119 -15.63 -27.82 -3.85
N VAL A 120 -15.10 -26.69 -4.29
CA VAL A 120 -15.34 -25.38 -3.67
C VAL A 120 -15.89 -24.38 -4.67
N LEU A 121 -16.77 -23.52 -4.18
CA LEU A 121 -17.26 -22.36 -4.92
C LEU A 121 -16.30 -21.20 -4.69
N VAL A 122 -15.70 -20.71 -5.76
CA VAL A 122 -14.73 -19.62 -5.76
C VAL A 122 -15.36 -18.42 -6.45
N GLU A 123 -15.18 -17.24 -5.87
CA GLU A 123 -15.63 -16.00 -6.48
C GLU A 123 -14.50 -14.99 -6.54
N ARG A 124 -14.62 -14.05 -7.48
CA ARG A 124 -13.71 -12.91 -7.59
C ARG A 124 -14.45 -11.64 -7.17
N SER A 125 -14.29 -11.24 -5.91
CA SER A 125 -14.98 -10.06 -5.40
C SER A 125 -14.35 -8.78 -5.95
N GLY A 126 -15.19 -7.94 -6.58
CA GLY A 126 -14.78 -6.65 -7.13
C GLY A 126 -13.66 -6.73 -8.18
N ASP A 127 -13.53 -7.87 -8.87
CA ASP A 127 -12.54 -8.17 -9.91
C ASP A 127 -11.05 -8.07 -9.49
N VAL A 128 -10.73 -8.15 -8.19
CA VAL A 128 -9.32 -8.08 -7.72
C VAL A 128 -8.84 -9.35 -7.02
N ILE A 129 -9.49 -9.80 -5.94
CA ILE A 129 -8.96 -10.89 -5.10
C ILE A 129 -9.92 -12.08 -5.09
N PRO A 130 -9.51 -13.26 -5.60
CA PRO A 130 -10.32 -14.47 -5.51
C PRO A 130 -10.44 -14.98 -4.07
N GLN A 131 -11.63 -15.42 -3.68
CA GLN A 131 -11.91 -16.02 -2.38
C GLN A 131 -12.76 -17.28 -2.49
N VAL A 132 -12.59 -18.20 -1.53
CA VAL A 132 -13.46 -19.37 -1.41
C VAL A 132 -14.72 -19.00 -0.62
N VAL A 133 -15.88 -19.14 -1.26
CA VAL A 133 -17.20 -18.84 -0.69
C VAL A 133 -17.66 -19.95 0.24
N LYS A 134 -17.71 -21.18 -0.27
CA LYS A 134 -18.15 -22.38 0.46
C LYS A 134 -17.61 -23.68 -0.16
N SER A 135 -17.59 -24.75 0.64
CA SER A 135 -17.45 -26.12 0.15
C SER A 135 -18.80 -26.63 -0.38
N ILE A 136 -18.78 -27.45 -1.44
CA ILE A 136 -19.93 -28.20 -1.93
C ILE A 136 -19.91 -29.57 -1.24
N LYS A 137 -20.53 -29.65 -0.08
CA LYS A 137 -20.43 -30.80 0.84
C LYS A 137 -21.02 -32.06 0.24
N GLU A 138 -22.00 -31.91 -0.65
CA GLU A 138 -22.70 -32.98 -1.35
C GLU A 138 -21.79 -33.74 -2.32
N LYS A 139 -20.66 -33.13 -2.73
CA LYS A 139 -19.67 -33.76 -3.62
C LYS A 139 -18.50 -34.42 -2.87
N ARG A 140 -18.61 -34.58 -1.55
CA ARG A 140 -17.57 -35.24 -0.74
C ARG A 140 -17.54 -36.74 -0.97
N THR A 141 -16.32 -37.25 -1.00
CA THR A 141 -15.96 -38.67 -1.16
C THR A 141 -15.65 -39.34 0.17
N GLY A 142 -15.45 -38.57 1.25
CA GLY A 142 -15.03 -39.08 2.56
C GLY A 142 -13.51 -39.04 2.78
N ASN A 143 -12.72 -38.79 1.73
CA ASN A 143 -11.26 -38.72 1.79
C ASN A 143 -10.73 -37.31 2.09
N GLU A 144 -11.62 -36.32 2.31
CA GLU A 144 -11.22 -34.93 2.49
C GLU A 144 -10.54 -34.68 3.84
N ARG A 145 -9.47 -33.88 3.83
CA ARG A 145 -8.62 -33.67 5.01
C ARG A 145 -8.81 -32.28 5.61
N VAL A 146 -9.04 -32.22 6.91
CA VAL A 146 -9.14 -30.96 7.66
C VAL A 146 -7.75 -30.33 7.80
N LYS A 147 -7.59 -29.08 7.34
CA LYS A 147 -6.36 -28.30 7.59
C LYS A 147 -6.46 -27.62 8.95
N ARG A 148 -5.58 -28.03 9.88
CA ARG A 148 -5.49 -27.44 11.22
C ARG A 148 -4.49 -26.29 11.25
N ILE A 149 -4.59 -25.46 12.29
CA ILE A 149 -3.55 -24.48 12.63
C ILE A 149 -2.24 -25.25 12.85
N PRO A 150 -1.14 -24.88 12.17
CA PRO A 150 0.13 -25.58 12.36
C PRO A 150 0.70 -25.25 13.75
N LYS A 151 1.28 -26.25 14.43
CA LYS A 151 1.95 -26.04 15.73
C LYS A 151 3.23 -25.23 15.60
N LYS A 152 3.86 -25.25 14.43
CA LYS A 152 5.10 -24.54 14.11
C LYS A 152 4.91 -23.64 12.90
N CYS A 153 5.60 -22.51 12.89
CA CYS A 153 5.62 -21.59 11.77
C CYS A 153 6.22 -22.30 10.55
N PRO A 154 5.55 -22.30 9.37
CA PRO A 154 6.06 -22.98 8.18
C PRO A 154 7.31 -22.33 7.59
N VAL A 155 7.73 -21.16 8.11
CA VAL A 155 8.88 -20.40 7.60
C VAL A 155 10.07 -20.46 8.56
N CYS A 156 9.87 -20.21 9.87
CA CYS A 156 10.97 -20.18 10.84
C CYS A 156 10.96 -21.33 11.85
N GLY A 157 9.97 -22.22 11.81
CA GLY A 157 9.88 -23.35 12.74
C GLY A 157 9.51 -23.00 14.18
N SER A 158 9.40 -21.72 14.54
CA SER A 158 8.99 -21.29 15.89
C SER A 158 7.57 -21.74 16.24
N ASP A 159 7.30 -21.96 17.52
CA ASP A 159 5.99 -22.38 17.98
C ASP A 159 4.91 -21.33 17.70
N ILE A 160 3.74 -21.81 17.30
CA ILE A 160 2.56 -20.99 17.06
C ILE A 160 1.61 -21.18 18.23
N ILE A 161 1.47 -20.12 19.01
CA ILE A 161 0.58 -20.05 20.16
C ILE A 161 -0.53 -19.05 19.79
N PRO A 162 -1.76 -19.51 19.51
CA PRO A 162 -2.88 -18.61 19.30
C PRO A 162 -3.10 -17.75 20.56
N THR A 163 -3.21 -16.43 20.37
CA THR A 163 -3.53 -15.51 21.47
C THR A 163 -5.02 -15.61 21.77
N GLU A 164 -5.38 -15.75 23.03
CA GLU A 164 -6.78 -15.75 23.45
C GLU A 164 -7.45 -14.40 23.09
N GLY A 165 -8.65 -14.47 22.51
CA GLY A 165 -9.40 -13.29 22.05
C GLY A 165 -8.99 -12.74 20.66
N GLU A 166 -7.94 -13.26 20.02
CA GLU A 166 -7.54 -12.84 18.67
C GLU A 166 -7.95 -13.86 17.59
N VAL A 167 -8.70 -13.40 16.57
CA VAL A 167 -9.02 -14.20 15.37
C VAL A 167 -7.78 -14.53 14.53
N ALA A 168 -6.77 -13.66 14.58
CA ALA A 168 -5.56 -13.81 13.78
C ALA A 168 -4.51 -14.63 14.52
N VAL A 169 -4.20 -15.82 14.00
CA VAL A 169 -3.07 -16.63 14.46
C VAL A 169 -1.76 -16.05 13.94
N ARG A 170 -0.73 -15.90 14.78
CA ARG A 170 0.53 -15.25 14.39
C ARG A 170 1.77 -16.01 14.82
N CYS A 171 2.81 -15.93 13.99
CA CYS A 171 4.19 -16.24 14.34
C CYS A 171 4.77 -15.07 15.15
N GLN A 172 5.02 -15.30 16.44
CA GLN A 172 5.55 -14.28 17.34
C GLN A 172 7.05 -14.02 17.12
N ASN A 173 7.79 -14.97 16.55
CA ASN A 173 9.21 -14.81 16.26
C ASN A 173 9.47 -13.57 15.38
N ARG A 174 10.19 -12.58 15.94
CA ARG A 174 10.57 -11.32 15.29
C ARG A 174 11.63 -11.51 14.21
N MET A 175 12.42 -12.56 14.32
CA MET A 175 13.47 -12.97 13.36
C MET A 175 12.95 -13.90 12.28
N CYS A 176 11.63 -14.11 12.18
CA CYS A 176 11.05 -14.92 11.13
C CYS A 176 11.43 -14.38 9.74
N PRO A 177 12.02 -15.20 8.83
CA PRO A 177 12.41 -14.79 7.48
C PRO A 177 11.28 -14.13 6.69
N ALA A 178 10.04 -14.60 6.83
CA ALA A 178 8.89 -13.98 6.17
C ALA A 178 8.64 -12.54 6.66
N ARG A 179 8.86 -12.27 7.95
CA ARG A 179 8.73 -10.91 8.49
C ARG A 179 9.90 -10.03 8.04
N LEU A 180 11.11 -10.58 8.00
CA LEU A 180 12.28 -9.90 7.46
C LEU A 180 12.08 -9.49 6.00
N LYS A 181 11.63 -10.43 5.16
CA LYS A 181 11.26 -10.19 3.76
C LYS A 181 10.32 -9.00 3.63
N TRP A 182 9.25 -8.98 4.44
CA TRP A 182 8.30 -7.88 4.43
C TRP A 182 8.90 -6.55 4.90
N ARG A 183 9.75 -6.56 5.93
CA ARG A 183 10.45 -5.35 6.39
C ARG A 183 11.33 -4.77 5.29
N ILE A 184 12.16 -5.61 4.66
CA ILE A 184 13.04 -5.22 3.55
C ILE A 184 12.21 -4.72 2.37
N LYS A 185 11.17 -5.45 1.95
CA LYS A 185 10.28 -5.06 0.84
C LYS A 185 9.60 -3.71 1.10
N TYR A 186 9.16 -3.48 2.33
CA TYR A 186 8.50 -2.23 2.70
C TYR A 186 9.49 -1.07 2.73
N PHE A 187 10.66 -1.27 3.34
CA PHE A 187 11.75 -0.30 3.38
C PHE A 187 12.23 0.06 1.98
N ALA A 188 12.36 -0.91 1.08
CA ALA A 188 12.77 -0.74 -0.31
C ALA A 188 11.70 -0.09 -1.21
N SER A 189 10.45 0.00 -0.77
CA SER A 189 9.34 0.43 -1.62
C SER A 189 9.50 1.86 -2.15
N ARG A 190 8.81 2.15 -3.26
CA ARG A 190 8.85 3.45 -3.96
C ARG A 190 8.47 4.65 -3.10
N ASP A 191 7.67 4.47 -2.05
CA ASP A 191 7.30 5.57 -1.14
C ASP A 191 8.23 5.66 0.09
N ALA A 192 9.10 4.67 0.28
CA ALA A 192 10.07 4.56 1.38
C ALA A 192 11.49 4.87 0.88
N MET A 193 12.42 3.92 0.86
CA MET A 193 13.80 4.20 0.48
C MET A 193 14.07 4.13 -1.02
N ASP A 194 13.07 3.76 -1.83
CA ASP A 194 13.15 3.75 -3.31
C ASP A 194 14.32 2.90 -3.84
N ILE A 195 14.44 1.67 -3.34
CA ILE A 195 15.50 0.76 -3.77
C ILE A 195 14.98 -0.04 -4.97
N ASP A 196 15.17 0.54 -6.15
CA ASP A 196 14.94 -0.13 -7.43
C ASP A 196 15.74 -1.44 -7.54
N HIS A 197 15.23 -2.36 -8.36
CA HIS A 197 15.82 -3.69 -8.61
C HIS A 197 15.84 -4.65 -7.40
N LEU A 198 15.40 -4.21 -6.21
CA LEU A 198 15.22 -5.07 -5.04
C LEU A 198 13.80 -5.66 -4.99
N GLY A 199 13.49 -6.49 -5.99
CA GLY A 199 12.22 -7.19 -6.10
C GLY A 199 12.05 -8.34 -5.09
N GLU A 200 10.83 -8.87 -5.01
CA GLU A 200 10.49 -9.91 -4.03
C GLU A 200 11.37 -11.16 -4.13
N SER A 201 11.62 -11.65 -5.36
CA SER A 201 12.50 -12.80 -5.60
C SER A 201 13.96 -12.52 -5.23
N THR A 202 14.45 -11.29 -5.42
CA THR A 202 15.80 -10.91 -5.01
C THR A 202 15.93 -10.93 -3.49
N ILE A 203 14.93 -10.40 -2.78
CA ILE A 203 14.90 -10.40 -1.31
C ILE A 203 14.89 -11.84 -0.78
N ASP A 204 14.09 -12.73 -1.37
CA ASP A 204 14.07 -14.15 -1.00
C ASP A 204 15.46 -14.77 -1.11
N LYS A 205 16.13 -14.59 -2.26
CA LYS A 205 17.48 -15.12 -2.49
C LYS A 205 18.52 -14.57 -1.52
N LEU A 206 18.44 -13.28 -1.18
CA LEU A 206 19.34 -12.64 -0.21
C LEU A 206 19.17 -13.24 1.19
N ILE A 207 17.93 -13.46 1.62
CA ILE A 207 17.62 -14.07 2.92
C ILE A 207 18.03 -15.54 2.94
N GLU A 208 17.72 -16.30 1.89
CA GLU A 208 18.09 -17.73 1.78
C GLU A 208 19.60 -17.96 1.82
N LYS A 209 20.39 -17.04 1.24
CA LYS A 209 21.86 -17.07 1.31
C LYS A 209 22.43 -16.53 2.62
N GLY A 210 21.60 -16.02 3.53
CA GLY A 210 22.05 -15.41 4.78
C GLY A 210 22.85 -14.12 4.56
N TYR A 211 22.63 -13.41 3.45
CA TYR A 211 23.33 -12.16 3.17
C TYR A 211 22.69 -10.97 3.87
N VAL A 212 21.43 -11.09 4.31
CA VAL A 212 20.68 -10.06 5.02
C VAL A 212 19.84 -10.68 6.13
N ASP A 213 19.98 -10.16 7.35
CA ASP A 213 19.21 -10.53 8.54
C ASP A 213 18.40 -9.34 9.08
N ASN A 214 18.77 -8.13 8.69
CA ASN A 214 18.07 -6.89 8.98
C ASN A 214 18.16 -5.90 7.81
N ILE A 215 17.53 -4.73 7.95
CA ILE A 215 17.49 -3.70 6.89
C ILE A 215 18.87 -3.06 6.67
N ALA A 216 19.66 -2.87 7.71
CA ALA A 216 20.98 -2.25 7.62
C ALA A 216 21.97 -3.12 6.78
N ASP A 217 21.81 -4.45 6.81
CA ASP A 217 22.67 -5.36 6.05
C ASP A 217 22.59 -5.16 4.53
N LEU A 218 21.48 -4.59 4.02
CA LEU A 218 21.34 -4.21 2.61
C LEU A 218 22.50 -3.33 2.15
N TYR A 219 22.95 -2.42 3.02
CA TYR A 219 24.00 -1.46 2.72
C TYR A 219 25.42 -2.05 2.80
N ASN A 220 25.56 -3.27 3.31
CA ASN A 220 26.80 -4.03 3.36
C ASN A 220 26.91 -5.05 2.20
N LEU A 221 25.89 -5.11 1.32
CA LEU A 221 25.93 -5.96 0.14
C LEU A 221 27.02 -5.46 -0.83
N THR A 222 27.79 -6.40 -1.34
CA THR A 222 28.79 -6.13 -2.39
C THR A 222 28.32 -6.71 -3.70
N LYS A 223 28.84 -6.18 -4.81
CA LYS A 223 28.48 -6.65 -6.15
C LYS A 223 28.80 -8.13 -6.32
N GLU A 224 29.91 -8.59 -5.74
CA GLU A 224 30.38 -9.97 -5.79
C GLU A 224 29.37 -10.91 -5.12
N LYS A 225 28.82 -10.52 -3.95
CA LYS A 225 27.74 -11.28 -3.31
C LYS A 225 26.51 -11.37 -4.20
N ILE A 226 26.10 -10.27 -4.83
CA ILE A 226 24.93 -10.25 -5.72
C ILE A 226 25.13 -11.15 -6.95
N LEU A 227 26.35 -11.21 -7.50
CA LEU A 227 26.66 -12.07 -8.66
C LEU A 227 26.59 -13.56 -8.33
N THR A 228 26.66 -13.96 -7.06
CA THR A 228 26.42 -15.36 -6.65
C THR A 228 24.95 -15.76 -6.71
N LEU A 229 24.03 -14.80 -6.90
CA LEU A 229 22.59 -15.06 -6.97
C LEU A 229 22.19 -15.42 -8.40
N GLU A 230 21.36 -16.45 -8.53
CA GLU A 230 20.84 -16.88 -9.83
C GLU A 230 20.08 -15.75 -10.53
N GLY A 231 20.32 -15.56 -11.83
CA GLY A 231 19.64 -14.55 -12.66
C GLY A 231 20.27 -13.16 -12.61
N PHE A 232 21.33 -12.95 -11.84
CA PHE A 232 22.11 -11.70 -11.87
C PHE A 232 23.23 -11.74 -12.90
N LYS A 233 23.45 -10.58 -13.54
CA LYS A 233 24.59 -10.29 -14.40
C LYS A 233 25.24 -8.99 -13.90
N GLU A 234 26.46 -8.72 -14.35
CA GLU A 234 27.26 -7.54 -13.99
C GLU A 234 26.45 -6.24 -13.89
N LYS A 235 25.66 -5.93 -14.94
CA LYS A 235 24.85 -4.70 -14.99
C LYS A 235 23.72 -4.68 -13.98
N SER A 236 22.98 -5.78 -13.81
CA SER A 236 21.85 -5.82 -12.87
C SER A 236 22.33 -5.81 -11.42
N ALA A 237 23.47 -6.44 -11.14
CA ALA A 237 24.11 -6.38 -9.84
C ALA A 237 24.57 -4.96 -9.51
N GLN A 238 25.21 -4.28 -10.46
CA GLN A 238 25.65 -2.89 -10.29
C GLN A 238 24.46 -1.96 -10.04
N ASN A 239 23.40 -2.06 -10.84
CA ASN A 239 22.20 -1.23 -10.69
C ASN A 239 21.57 -1.37 -9.31
N LEU A 240 21.52 -2.58 -8.74
CA LEU A 240 21.00 -2.80 -7.39
C LEU A 240 21.88 -2.11 -6.34
N ILE A 241 23.20 -2.29 -6.42
CA ILE A 241 24.15 -1.65 -5.50
C ILE A 241 24.06 -0.12 -5.58
N ASP A 242 23.96 0.43 -6.78
CA ASP A 242 23.83 1.88 -6.99
C ASP A 242 22.52 2.41 -6.43
N SER A 243 21.42 1.66 -6.60
CA SER A 243 20.13 2.01 -6.00
C SER A 243 20.16 2.00 -4.47
N ILE A 244 20.78 0.98 -3.87
CA ILE A 244 21.01 0.90 -2.42
C ILE A 244 21.83 2.10 -1.95
N LYS A 245 22.92 2.44 -2.63
CA LYS A 245 23.75 3.61 -2.28
C LYS A 245 22.97 4.92 -2.39
N LYS A 246 22.23 5.12 -3.49
CA LYS A 246 21.38 6.29 -3.71
C LYS A 246 20.35 6.45 -2.58
N SER A 247 19.77 5.34 -2.11
CA SER A 247 18.75 5.35 -1.06
C SER A 247 19.22 5.98 0.26
N LYS A 248 20.53 6.01 0.53
CA LYS A 248 21.08 6.66 1.74
C LYS A 248 20.70 8.14 1.84
N ASN A 249 20.43 8.81 0.71
CA ASN A 249 20.16 10.25 0.67
C ASN A 249 18.66 10.59 0.66
N GLN A 250 17.77 9.62 0.87
CA GLN A 250 16.33 9.86 0.94
C GLN A 250 15.95 10.78 2.13
N SER A 251 14.81 11.45 2.04
CA SER A 251 14.35 12.37 3.08
C SER A 251 14.02 11.65 4.39
N LEU A 252 14.05 12.39 5.50
CA LEU A 252 13.72 11.87 6.83
C LEU A 252 12.29 11.31 6.85
N SER A 253 11.35 11.95 6.15
CA SER A 253 9.97 11.47 6.04
C SER A 253 9.87 10.07 5.41
N ARG A 254 10.74 9.80 4.43
CA ARG A 254 10.79 8.51 3.71
C ARG A 254 11.47 7.44 4.54
N LEU A 255 12.49 7.79 5.32
CA LEU A 255 13.08 6.91 6.32
C LEU A 255 12.05 6.52 7.40
N ILE A 256 11.37 7.50 8.02
CA ILE A 256 10.34 7.25 9.05
C ILE A 256 9.23 6.34 8.50
N TYR A 257 8.79 6.60 7.27
CA TYR A 257 7.83 5.73 6.60
C TYR A 257 8.41 4.33 6.38
N GLY A 258 9.63 4.21 5.86
CA GLY A 258 10.30 2.94 5.56
C GLY A 258 10.57 2.04 6.77
N LEU A 259 10.73 2.62 7.97
CA LEU A 259 10.89 1.86 9.22
C LEU A 259 9.65 1.03 9.59
N GLY A 260 8.48 1.32 9.00
CA GLY A 260 7.30 0.50 9.17
C GLY A 260 6.67 0.57 10.56
N ILE A 261 6.78 1.73 11.22
CA ILE A 261 6.13 2.00 12.50
C ILE A 261 4.61 1.82 12.34
N ARG A 262 3.99 1.05 13.24
CA ARG A 262 2.56 0.74 13.17
C ARG A 262 1.75 2.05 13.21
N HIS A 263 0.70 2.14 12.38
CA HIS A 263 -0.15 3.32 12.22
C HIS A 263 0.52 4.58 11.61
N VAL A 264 1.82 4.55 11.33
CA VAL A 264 2.54 5.64 10.66
C VAL A 264 2.52 5.41 9.15
N GLY A 265 1.56 6.05 8.46
CA GLY A 265 1.54 6.11 7.00
C GLY A 265 2.38 7.26 6.43
N LYS A 266 2.44 7.38 5.10
CA LYS A 266 3.20 8.44 4.39
C LYS A 266 2.89 9.85 4.92
N TYR A 267 1.61 10.17 5.14
CA TYR A 267 1.20 11.47 5.65
C TYR A 267 1.71 11.74 7.07
N ALA A 268 1.56 10.77 7.98
CA ALA A 268 2.08 10.88 9.34
C ALA A 268 3.60 11.06 9.36
N ALA A 269 4.32 10.30 8.53
CA ALA A 269 5.77 10.42 8.42
C ALA A 269 6.21 11.82 7.91
N GLN A 270 5.46 12.42 6.98
CA GLN A 270 5.69 13.79 6.52
C GLN A 270 5.46 14.82 7.62
N ILE A 271 4.39 14.68 8.41
CA ILE A 271 4.15 15.55 9.57
C ILE A 271 5.30 15.44 10.57
N LEU A 272 5.72 14.23 10.91
CA LEU A 272 6.80 14.00 11.88
C LEU A 272 8.11 14.64 11.39
N ALA A 273 8.50 14.39 10.14
CA ALA A 273 9.71 15.00 9.56
C ALA A 273 9.63 16.53 9.41
N SER A 274 8.42 17.11 9.38
CA SER A 274 8.26 18.57 9.38
C SER A 274 8.38 19.20 10.77
N LYS A 275 8.18 18.41 11.82
CA LYS A 275 8.24 18.87 13.22
C LYS A 275 9.59 18.56 13.88
N TYR A 276 10.20 17.43 13.53
CA TYR A 276 11.47 16.95 14.09
C TYR A 276 12.54 16.96 13.01
N ASN A 277 13.71 17.53 13.32
CA ASN A 277 14.80 17.71 12.36
C ASN A 277 15.65 16.44 12.20
N SER A 278 15.52 15.50 13.12
CA SER A 278 16.20 14.21 13.04
C SER A 278 15.38 13.10 13.67
N ILE A 279 15.73 11.86 13.32
CA ILE A 279 15.17 10.68 13.97
C ILE A 279 15.54 10.63 15.47
N ASP A 280 16.68 11.20 15.85
CA ASP A 280 17.14 11.31 17.25
C ASP A 280 16.33 12.33 18.04
N GLU A 281 15.82 13.38 17.39
CA GLU A 281 14.89 14.32 18.01
C GLU A 281 13.52 13.69 18.20
N LEU A 282 13.03 13.00 17.16
CA LEU A 282 11.78 12.25 17.21
C LEU A 282 11.79 11.16 18.29
N SER A 283 12.92 10.46 18.48
CA SER A 283 13.03 9.37 19.46
C SER A 283 12.92 9.83 20.92
N LYS A 284 13.16 11.12 21.18
CA LYS A 284 13.05 11.73 22.51
C LYS A 284 11.65 12.28 22.80
N ALA A 285 10.78 12.36 21.80
CA ALA A 285 9.44 12.91 21.96
C ALA A 285 8.58 12.01 22.85
N SER A 286 7.94 12.61 23.83
CA SER A 286 6.96 11.91 24.68
C SER A 286 5.67 11.62 23.92
N VAL A 287 4.94 10.58 24.35
CA VAL A 287 3.62 10.25 23.77
C VAL A 287 2.66 11.44 23.85
N GLU A 288 2.70 12.21 24.94
CA GLU A 288 1.85 13.38 25.13
C GLU A 288 2.20 14.55 24.18
N GLU A 289 3.47 14.74 23.83
CA GLU A 289 3.87 15.71 22.80
C GLU A 289 3.45 15.28 21.40
N LEU A 290 3.51 13.97 21.12
CA LEU A 290 3.09 13.40 19.85
C LEU A 290 1.57 13.51 19.65
N LYS A 291 0.77 13.31 20.71
CA LYS A 291 -0.69 13.47 20.68
C LYS A 291 -1.12 14.91 20.35
N LYS A 292 -0.32 15.91 20.74
CA LYS A 292 -0.59 17.33 20.44
C LYS A 292 -0.38 17.68 18.96
N ILE A 293 0.18 16.78 18.15
CA ILE A 293 0.44 17.03 16.73
C ILE A 293 -0.86 16.84 15.94
N HIS A 294 -1.38 17.93 15.39
CA HIS A 294 -2.56 17.88 14.52
C HIS A 294 -2.33 16.92 13.34
N GLY A 295 -3.23 15.95 13.17
CA GLY A 295 -3.13 14.91 12.14
C GLY A 295 -2.50 13.60 12.60
N LEU A 296 -2.01 13.50 13.84
CA LEU A 296 -1.65 12.24 14.49
C LEU A 296 -2.73 11.87 15.51
N GLY A 297 -3.27 10.65 15.42
CA GLY A 297 -4.20 10.13 16.42
C GLY A 297 -3.48 9.43 17.58
N ASP A 298 -4.19 9.23 18.70
CA ASP A 298 -3.65 8.63 19.93
C ASP A 298 -2.93 7.30 19.68
N LYS A 299 -3.56 6.38 18.93
CA LYS A 299 -2.98 5.08 18.57
C LYS A 299 -1.69 5.20 17.77
N THR A 300 -1.54 6.27 16.99
CA THR A 300 -0.32 6.52 16.23
C THR A 300 0.78 7.04 17.15
N ALA A 301 0.46 7.96 18.06
CA ALA A 301 1.42 8.47 19.06
C ALA A 301 1.95 7.35 19.97
N GLU A 302 1.06 6.49 20.49
CA GLU A 302 1.43 5.33 21.31
C GLU A 302 2.31 4.34 20.55
N ALA A 303 2.01 4.07 19.28
CA ALA A 303 2.80 3.18 18.45
C ALA A 303 4.21 3.71 18.17
N ILE A 304 4.36 5.03 17.99
CA ILE A 304 5.66 5.69 17.85
C ILE A 304 6.46 5.57 19.15
N GLY A 305 5.85 5.90 20.30
CA GLY A 305 6.51 5.76 21.61
C GLY A 305 6.97 4.33 21.87
N THR A 306 6.10 3.34 21.59
CA THR A 306 6.44 1.90 21.70
C THR A 306 7.61 1.52 20.80
N PHE A 307 7.65 2.04 19.58
CA PHE A 307 8.73 1.76 18.63
C PHE A 307 10.08 2.24 19.15
N PHE A 308 10.16 3.47 19.67
CA PHE A 308 11.40 4.03 20.22
C PHE A 308 11.75 3.51 21.62
N ALA A 309 10.81 2.91 22.35
CA ALA A 309 11.08 2.20 23.59
C ALA A 309 11.66 0.78 23.39
N THR A 310 11.71 0.29 22.14
CA THR A 310 12.20 -1.06 21.81
C THR A 310 13.68 -1.01 21.44
N GLU A 311 14.54 -1.67 22.22
CA GLU A 311 16.01 -1.64 22.07
C GLU A 311 16.48 -2.03 20.67
N GLU A 312 15.89 -3.06 20.05
CA GLU A 312 16.30 -3.52 18.73
C GLU A 312 16.03 -2.47 17.63
N ASN A 313 15.00 -1.64 17.80
CA ASN A 313 14.72 -0.55 16.85
C ASN A 313 15.73 0.59 17.01
N ILE A 314 16.13 0.90 18.25
CA ILE A 314 17.17 1.89 18.54
C ILE A 314 18.49 1.44 17.92
N GLU A 315 18.85 0.17 18.10
CA GLU A 315 20.07 -0.40 17.52
C GLU A 315 20.04 -0.36 15.98
N LEU A 316 18.90 -0.68 15.37
CA LEU A 316 18.71 -0.55 13.92
C LEU A 316 18.94 0.90 13.44
N ILE A 317 18.35 1.88 14.12
CA ILE A 317 18.52 3.29 13.76
C ILE A 317 19.99 3.69 13.87
N LYS A 318 20.67 3.29 14.94
CA LYS A 318 22.10 3.55 15.13
C LYS A 318 22.92 2.95 13.98
N LYS A 319 22.69 1.69 13.62
CA LYS A 319 23.38 1.03 12.48
C LYS A 319 23.14 1.78 11.17
N LEU A 320 21.90 2.18 10.89
CA LEU A 320 21.59 2.96 9.68
C LEU A 320 22.34 4.30 9.66
N LYS A 321 22.42 4.99 10.81
CA LYS A 321 23.16 6.23 10.97
C LYS A 321 24.67 6.03 10.74
N ASP A 322 25.26 5.01 11.37
CA ASP A 322 26.70 4.69 11.25
C ASP A 322 27.09 4.34 9.80
N ILE A 323 26.17 3.74 9.05
CA ILE A 323 26.33 3.42 7.61
C ILE A 323 26.20 4.68 6.71
N GLY A 324 25.74 5.80 7.27
CA GLY A 324 25.57 7.07 6.56
C GLY A 324 24.21 7.22 5.86
N VAL A 325 23.17 6.53 6.34
CA VAL A 325 21.80 6.86 5.93
C VAL A 325 21.44 8.23 6.51
N LYS A 326 20.89 9.10 5.68
CA LYS A 326 20.40 10.43 6.06
C LYS A 326 19.27 10.28 7.08
N THR A 327 19.59 10.65 8.32
CA THR A 327 18.69 10.56 9.49
C THR A 327 18.24 11.94 9.99
N GLU A 328 18.64 12.99 9.28
CA GLU A 328 18.38 14.38 9.61
C GLU A 328 17.90 15.11 8.35
N GLU A 329 17.02 16.09 8.53
CA GLU A 329 16.59 17.01 7.49
C GLU A 329 17.30 18.35 7.70
N THR A 330 18.18 18.73 6.78
CA THR A 330 19.02 19.93 6.91
C THR A 330 18.28 21.24 6.59
N LEU A 331 17.06 21.17 6.06
CA LEU A 331 16.27 22.34 5.70
C LEU A 331 15.10 22.46 6.67
N LYS A 332 15.07 23.54 7.46
CA LYS A 332 13.88 23.90 8.23
C LYS A 332 12.77 24.31 7.28
N VAL A 333 11.59 23.70 7.39
CA VAL A 333 10.37 24.17 6.72
C VAL A 333 10.10 25.66 7.02
N GLU A 334 10.61 26.16 8.14
CA GLU A 334 10.50 27.56 8.56
C GLU A 334 11.19 28.55 7.63
N ASP A 335 12.27 28.17 6.96
CA ASP A 335 13.05 28.99 6.03
C ASP A 335 12.81 28.60 4.57
N MET A 336 11.87 27.68 4.31
CA MET A 336 11.62 27.20 2.97
C MET A 336 10.72 28.16 2.17
N PRO A 337 11.03 28.38 0.88
CA PRO A 337 10.38 29.41 0.06
C PRO A 337 8.89 29.18 -0.16
N LEU A 338 8.38 27.96 0.01
CA LEU A 338 6.97 27.60 -0.21
C LEU A 338 6.22 27.28 1.08
N LYS A 339 6.73 27.68 2.25
CA LYS A 339 6.09 27.39 3.55
C LYS A 339 4.60 27.76 3.55
N GLY A 340 3.77 26.76 3.86
CA GLY A 340 2.31 26.92 3.98
C GLY A 340 1.58 27.13 2.66
N LYS A 341 2.30 27.22 1.53
CA LYS A 341 1.71 27.41 0.20
C LYS A 341 1.10 26.11 -0.31
N LYS A 342 -0.17 26.17 -0.71
CA LYS A 342 -0.91 25.02 -1.24
C LYS A 342 -0.82 24.96 -2.77
N PHE A 343 -0.36 23.83 -3.29
CA PHE A 343 -0.22 23.54 -4.71
C PHE A 343 -1.21 22.48 -5.17
N ILE A 344 -1.70 22.61 -6.39
CA ILE A 344 -2.43 21.56 -7.09
C ILE A 344 -1.90 21.39 -8.50
N PHE A 345 -1.75 20.14 -8.94
CA PHE A 345 -1.28 19.81 -10.28
C PHE A 345 -2.44 19.37 -11.18
N THR A 346 -2.46 19.86 -12.42
CA THR A 346 -3.40 19.46 -13.49
C THR A 346 -2.66 19.37 -14.83
N GLY A 347 -3.03 18.43 -15.71
CA GLY A 347 -2.23 18.13 -16.92
C GLY A 347 -0.94 17.33 -16.66
N GLY A 348 -0.35 16.75 -17.69
CA GLY A 348 0.92 16.00 -17.59
C GLY A 348 2.12 16.94 -17.65
N LEU A 349 3.12 16.75 -16.79
CA LEU A 349 4.37 17.53 -16.84
C LEU A 349 5.36 16.83 -17.78
N GLN A 350 6.06 17.58 -18.63
CA GLN A 350 6.98 17.04 -19.63
C GLN A 350 8.33 16.65 -19.04
N SER A 351 8.82 17.37 -18.03
CA SER A 351 10.18 17.21 -17.49
C SER A 351 10.29 16.26 -16.31
N MET A 352 9.18 15.96 -15.62
CA MET A 352 9.17 15.11 -14.43
C MET A 352 7.78 14.51 -14.20
N SER A 353 7.69 13.45 -13.39
CA SER A 353 6.38 12.90 -13.03
C SER A 353 5.67 13.80 -12.00
N ARG A 354 4.33 13.81 -12.00
CA ARG A 354 3.54 14.54 -10.99
C ARG A 354 3.92 14.15 -9.54
N PRO A 355 4.17 12.87 -9.22
CA PRO A 355 4.70 12.49 -7.91
C PRO A 355 6.01 13.20 -7.57
N ASP A 356 6.96 13.28 -8.51
CA ASP A 356 8.26 13.92 -8.28
C ASP A 356 8.10 15.44 -8.08
N ALA A 357 7.27 16.08 -8.91
CA ALA A 357 6.92 17.49 -8.76
C ALA A 357 6.24 17.77 -7.40
N SER A 358 5.37 16.86 -6.96
CA SER A 358 4.71 16.96 -5.65
C SER A 358 5.71 16.82 -4.51
N GLU A 359 6.71 15.96 -4.67
CA GLU A 359 7.77 15.79 -3.68
C GLU A 359 8.66 17.05 -3.61
N LEU A 360 9.01 17.64 -4.75
CA LEU A 360 9.79 18.89 -4.81
C LEU A 360 9.07 20.07 -4.11
N VAL A 361 7.76 20.20 -4.30
CA VAL A 361 6.96 21.19 -3.56
C VAL A 361 7.03 20.94 -2.06
N LYS A 362 6.88 19.68 -1.64
CA LYS A 362 6.92 19.31 -0.22
C LYS A 362 8.30 19.53 0.39
N GLN A 363 9.37 19.22 -0.35
CA GLN A 363 10.76 19.48 0.04
C GLN A 363 11.05 20.97 0.21
N LYS A 364 10.28 21.85 -0.44
CA LYS A 364 10.34 23.30 -0.27
C LYS A 364 9.23 23.85 0.65
N GLY A 365 8.63 23.01 1.49
CA GLY A 365 7.71 23.42 2.56
C GLY A 365 6.26 23.67 2.12
N GLY A 366 5.94 23.37 0.86
CA GLY A 366 4.60 23.49 0.30
C GLY A 366 3.72 22.27 0.58
N ILE A 367 2.40 22.48 0.50
CA ILE A 367 1.37 21.46 0.71
C ILE A 367 0.76 21.11 -0.64
N VAL A 368 0.73 19.84 -1.03
CA VAL A 368 0.07 19.42 -2.27
C VAL A 368 -1.35 18.96 -1.97
N SER A 369 -2.33 19.64 -2.54
CA SER A 369 -3.75 19.31 -2.44
C SER A 369 -4.22 18.49 -3.65
N SER A 370 -5.11 17.52 -3.40
CA SER A 370 -5.80 16.75 -4.45
C SER A 370 -7.02 17.48 -5.01
N SER A 371 -7.57 18.45 -4.28
CA SER A 371 -8.83 19.15 -4.54
C SER A 371 -8.59 20.65 -4.73
N ILE A 372 -9.31 21.25 -5.69
CA ILE A 372 -9.25 22.69 -5.91
C ILE A 372 -10.22 23.40 -4.96
N SER A 373 -9.68 24.35 -4.21
CA SER A 373 -10.42 25.10 -3.19
C SER A 373 -9.84 26.52 -3.10
N LYS A 374 -10.54 27.44 -2.44
CA LYS A 374 -10.12 28.85 -2.36
C LYS A 374 -8.84 29.08 -1.56
N ASP A 375 -8.47 28.11 -0.74
CA ASP A 375 -7.23 28.09 0.07
C ASP A 375 -6.02 27.54 -0.69
N VAL A 376 -6.15 27.23 -1.99
CA VAL A 376 -5.01 26.81 -2.83
C VAL A 376 -4.29 28.05 -3.36
N ASP A 377 -2.98 28.17 -3.09
CA ASP A 377 -2.17 29.30 -3.56
C ASP A 377 -1.79 29.18 -5.05
N TYR A 378 -1.42 27.98 -5.51
CA TYR A 378 -0.86 27.76 -6.85
C TYR A 378 -1.48 26.56 -7.57
N VAL A 379 -1.80 26.76 -8.84
CA VAL A 379 -2.30 25.72 -9.76
C VAL A 379 -1.26 25.51 -10.86
N VAL A 380 -0.53 24.41 -10.80
CA VAL A 380 0.49 24.05 -11.80
C VAL A 380 -0.16 23.28 -12.94
N VAL A 381 0.00 23.79 -14.15
CA VAL A 381 -0.66 23.30 -15.37
C VAL A 381 0.38 22.76 -16.33
N GLY A 382 0.28 21.47 -16.63
CA GLY A 382 0.99 20.80 -17.71
C GLY A 382 0.12 20.56 -18.94
N ASP A 383 0.60 19.72 -19.85
CA ASP A 383 -0.07 19.38 -21.10
C ASP A 383 -1.45 18.76 -20.87
N LYS A 384 -2.41 19.16 -21.71
CA LYS A 384 -3.84 18.78 -21.62
C LYS A 384 -4.46 19.14 -20.26
N PRO A 385 -4.58 20.44 -19.92
CA PRO A 385 -5.26 20.86 -18.69
C PRO A 385 -6.69 20.32 -18.63
N GLY A 386 -7.01 19.58 -17.57
CA GLY A 386 -8.37 19.11 -17.32
C GLY A 386 -9.25 20.16 -16.64
N SER A 387 -10.45 19.74 -16.21
CA SER A 387 -11.48 20.56 -15.56
C SER A 387 -11.05 21.36 -14.31
N LYS A 388 -9.87 21.07 -13.74
CA LYS A 388 -9.26 21.84 -12.65
C LYS A 388 -8.72 23.20 -13.11
N PHE A 389 -8.27 23.33 -14.36
CA PHE A 389 -7.81 24.60 -14.93
C PHE A 389 -8.96 25.61 -15.06
N ASP A 390 -10.11 25.17 -15.56
CA ASP A 390 -11.28 26.02 -15.69
C ASP A 390 -11.81 26.48 -14.33
N LYS A 391 -11.74 25.60 -13.32
CA LYS A 391 -12.07 25.95 -11.93
C LYS A 391 -11.08 26.94 -11.32
N ALA A 392 -9.79 26.81 -11.61
CA ALA A 392 -8.76 27.73 -11.14
C ALA A 392 -8.98 29.15 -11.67
N LYS A 393 -9.27 29.28 -12.97
CA LYS A 393 -9.61 30.57 -13.60
C LYS A 393 -10.84 31.21 -12.95
N LYS A 394 -11.90 30.43 -12.70
CA LYS A 394 -13.14 30.94 -12.07
C LYS A 394 -12.96 31.36 -10.62
N LEU A 395 -12.01 30.76 -9.90
CA LEU A 395 -11.71 31.06 -8.51
C LEU A 395 -10.64 32.16 -8.35
N GLY A 396 -10.07 32.65 -9.45
CA GLY A 396 -9.02 33.70 -9.43
C GLY A 396 -7.70 33.22 -8.85
N LEU A 397 -7.40 31.92 -8.92
CA LEU A 397 -6.18 31.34 -8.34
C LEU A 397 -4.96 31.56 -9.25
N THR A 398 -3.77 31.63 -8.66
CA THR A 398 -2.51 31.80 -9.40
C THR A 398 -2.21 30.55 -10.23
N ILE A 399 -2.13 30.69 -11.55
CA ILE A 399 -1.84 29.59 -12.47
C ILE A 399 -0.38 29.65 -12.92
N LEU A 400 0.36 28.56 -12.73
CA LEU A 400 1.75 28.40 -13.15
C LEU A 400 1.82 27.39 -14.29
N ASP A 401 2.52 27.74 -15.36
CA ASP A 401 3.00 26.75 -16.33
C ASP A 401 4.21 25.98 -15.76
N GLU A 402 4.61 24.90 -16.43
CA GLU A 402 5.70 24.04 -15.97
C GLU A 402 7.04 24.78 -15.83
N GLU A 403 7.33 25.74 -16.72
CA GLU A 403 8.56 26.52 -16.69
C GLU A 403 8.58 27.51 -15.51
N LYS A 404 7.46 28.18 -15.22
CA LYS A 404 7.33 29.03 -14.02
C LYS A 404 7.35 28.21 -12.74
N PHE A 405 6.76 27.02 -12.75
CA PHE A 405 6.84 26.10 -11.63
C PHE A 405 8.30 25.74 -11.35
N LYS A 406 9.07 25.33 -12.37
CA LYS A 406 10.51 25.06 -12.23
C LYS A 406 11.26 26.25 -11.65
N LYS A 407 11.04 27.47 -12.15
CA LYS A 407 11.69 28.68 -11.61
C LYS A 407 11.34 28.93 -10.14
N LEU A 408 10.16 28.53 -9.70
CA LEU A 408 9.72 28.66 -8.31
C LEU A 408 10.33 27.57 -7.40
N ILE A 409 10.61 26.39 -7.97
CA ILE A 409 11.20 25.24 -7.26
C ILE A 409 12.68 25.01 -7.54
N THR A 410 13.34 25.89 -8.28
CA THR A 410 14.81 25.99 -8.37
C THR A 410 15.22 27.06 -7.38
#